data_AF-A0A8J2L7Y8-F1
#
_entry.id   AF-A0A8J2L7Y8-F1
#
_cell.length_a   1.000
_cell.length_b   1.000
_cell.length_c   1.000
_cell.angle_alpha   90.00
_cell.angle_beta   90.00
_cell.angle_gamma   90.00
#
_symmetry.space_group_name_H-M   'P 1'
#
loop_
_entity.id
_entity.type
_entity.pdbx_description
1 polymer ?
#
loop_
_entity_poly.entity_id
_entity_poly.type
_entity_poly.pdbx_seq_one_letter_code
_entity_poly.pdbx_strand_id
1 'polypeptide(L)'
;PAIPFPPAMLLEPTNLSGDTNQKLGFGFYGNVYKGNYIYSNGVSIQVAIKTPNITEDWSETIRNRKAVLEELRLIAYIPEHEYVVRFIGGVILQNTPESNDNGRIQVVLELCET
;
A
#
# COMPACT_ATOMS: atom_id res chain seq x y z
N PRO A 1 -7.40 17.12 -4.80
CA PRO A 1 -7.74 15.88 -4.03
C PRO A 1 -7.02 15.91 -2.67
N ALA A 2 -7.74 15.66 -1.58
CA ALA A 2 -7.11 15.58 -0.25
C ALA A 2 -6.13 14.39 -0.23
N ILE A 3 -4.88 14.64 0.16
CA ILE A 3 -3.88 13.59 0.32
C ILE A 3 -4.36 12.71 1.49
N PRO A 4 -4.55 11.39 1.29
CA PRO A 4 -5.10 10.53 2.34
C PRO A 4 -4.10 10.23 3.46
N PHE A 5 -2.88 10.74 3.36
CA PHE A 5 -1.76 10.53 4.27
C PHE A 5 -1.15 11.89 4.67
N PRO A 6 -0.55 12.00 5.87
CA PRO A 6 0.42 13.06 6.14
C PRO A 6 1.53 13.01 5.08
N PRO A 7 2.05 14.15 4.57
CA PRO A 7 3.12 14.16 3.58
C PRO A 7 4.35 13.34 3.99
N ALA A 8 4.64 13.25 5.29
CA ALA A 8 5.74 12.46 5.84
C ALA A 8 5.59 10.93 5.67
N MET A 9 4.40 10.45 5.32
CA MET A 9 4.09 9.03 5.14
C MET A 9 3.91 8.64 3.67
N LEU A 10 4.11 9.58 2.75
CA LEU A 10 4.09 9.30 1.31
C LEU A 10 5.47 8.80 0.88
N LEU A 11 5.50 7.62 0.28
CA LEU A 11 6.72 6.98 -0.23
C LEU A 11 6.85 7.19 -1.73
N GLU A 12 8.09 7.31 -2.20
CA GLU A 12 8.40 7.40 -3.63
C GLU A 12 8.13 6.06 -4.33
N PRO A 13 7.31 6.03 -5.40
CA PRO A 13 7.00 4.80 -6.13
C PRO A 13 8.22 4.03 -6.63
N THR A 14 9.27 4.74 -7.05
CA THR A 14 10.50 4.15 -7.61
C THR A 14 11.28 3.33 -6.58
N ASN A 15 11.03 3.56 -5.30
CA ASN A 15 11.69 2.86 -4.22
C ASN A 15 10.93 1.60 -3.78
N LEU A 16 9.74 1.36 -4.34
CA LEU A 16 8.91 0.20 -4.05
C LEU A 16 8.91 -0.75 -5.24
N SER A 17 9.28 -1.99 -5.00
CA SER A 17 9.14 -3.07 -5.98
C SER A 17 8.26 -4.16 -5.38
N GLY A 18 7.15 -4.47 -6.02
CA GLY A 18 6.26 -5.57 -5.64
C GLY A 18 6.47 -6.75 -6.57
N ASP A 19 6.53 -7.97 -6.03
CA ASP A 19 6.39 -9.17 -6.83
C ASP A 19 4.91 -9.56 -6.88
N THR A 20 4.23 -9.20 -7.97
CA THR A 20 2.82 -9.51 -8.16
C THR A 20 2.53 -11.01 -8.21
N ASN A 21 3.56 -11.85 -8.40
CA ASN A 21 3.46 -13.31 -8.36
C ASN A 21 3.58 -13.87 -6.95
N GLN A 22 4.11 -13.11 -5.98
CA GLN A 22 4.19 -13.50 -4.57
C GLN A 22 3.06 -12.90 -3.76
N LYS A 23 1.85 -13.39 -4.01
CA LYS A 23 0.67 -12.99 -3.24
C LYS A 23 0.67 -13.68 -1.87
N LEU A 24 0.66 -12.87 -0.81
CA LEU A 24 0.68 -13.31 0.59
C LEU A 24 -0.73 -13.49 1.16
N GLY A 25 -1.73 -12.78 0.62
CA GLY A 25 -3.09 -12.84 1.16
C GLY A 25 -4.15 -12.29 0.22
N PHE A 26 -5.38 -12.78 0.42
CA PHE A 26 -6.58 -12.41 -0.31
C PHE A 26 -7.59 -11.80 0.65
N GLY A 27 -7.99 -10.57 0.38
CA GLY A 27 -9.02 -9.87 1.14
C GLY A 27 -10.15 -9.41 0.23
N PHE A 28 -11.31 -9.19 0.83
CA PHE A 28 -12.50 -8.71 0.12
C PHE A 28 -12.27 -7.37 -0.58
N TYR A 29 -11.57 -6.44 0.09
CA TYR A 29 -11.30 -5.10 -0.43
C TYR A 29 -9.92 -4.93 -1.09
N GLY A 30 -9.02 -5.91 -0.93
CA GLY A 30 -7.66 -5.80 -1.45
C GLY A 30 -6.84 -7.06 -1.24
N ASN A 31 -5.75 -7.16 -2.01
CA ASN A 31 -4.78 -8.24 -1.94
C ASN A 31 -3.49 -7.76 -1.30
N VAL A 32 -2.73 -8.69 -0.71
CA VAL A 32 -1.42 -8.42 -0.11
C VAL A 32 -0.35 -9.18 -0.89
N TYR A 33 0.75 -8.51 -1.21
CA TYR A 33 1.88 -9.06 -1.96
C TYR A 33 3.18 -8.87 -1.18
N LYS A 34 4.15 -9.75 -1.39
CA LYS A 34 5.51 -9.54 -0.93
C LYS A 34 6.19 -8.52 -1.86
N GLY A 35 6.99 -7.65 -1.28
CA GLY A 35 7.79 -6.69 -2.03
C GLY A 35 9.05 -6.28 -1.30
N ASN A 36 9.81 -5.37 -1.91
CA ASN A 36 10.97 -4.74 -1.34
C ASN A 36 10.81 -3.21 -1.38
N TYR A 37 11.18 -2.55 -0.29
CA TYR A 37 11.27 -1.11 -0.20
C TYR A 37 12.71 -0.68 0.06
N ILE A 38 13.18 0.32 -0.71
CA ILE A 38 14.53 0.87 -0.61
C ILE A 38 14.46 2.26 0.03
N TYR A 39 15.05 2.41 1.21
CA TYR A 39 15.20 3.71 1.87
C TYR A 39 16.15 4.63 1.09
N SER A 40 16.06 5.93 1.32
CA SER A 40 16.94 6.94 0.69
C SER A 40 18.43 6.73 1.00
N ASN A 41 18.76 6.04 2.09
CA ASN A 41 20.12 5.65 2.45
C ASN A 41 20.61 4.35 1.76
N GLY A 42 19.81 3.78 0.86
CA GLY A 42 20.13 2.56 0.11
C GLY A 42 19.84 1.25 0.85
N VAL A 43 19.35 1.28 2.10
CA VAL A 43 18.94 0.06 2.82
C VAL A 43 17.67 -0.49 2.19
N SER A 44 17.66 -1.79 1.87
CA SER A 44 16.50 -2.51 1.35
C SER A 44 15.87 -3.38 2.43
N ILE A 45 14.55 -3.35 2.55
CA ILE A 45 13.77 -4.20 3.45
C ILE A 45 12.67 -4.94 2.69
N GLN A 46 12.35 -6.15 3.14
CA GLN A 46 11.16 -6.86 2.67
C GLN A 46 9.91 -6.28 3.33
N VAL A 47 8.85 -6.13 2.54
CA VAL A 47 7.61 -5.48 2.96
C VAL A 47 6.39 -6.25 2.47
N ALA A 48 5.27 -6.04 3.15
CA ALA A 48 3.96 -6.43 2.69
C ALA A 48 3.27 -5.25 2.00
N ILE A 49 2.83 -5.43 0.76
CA ILE A 49 2.19 -4.40 -0.04
C ILE A 49 0.71 -4.73 -0.18
N LYS A 50 -0.16 -3.93 0.44
CA LYS A 50 -1.62 -4.08 0.30
C LYS A 50 -2.14 -3.15 -0.80
N THR A 51 -2.88 -3.71 -1.74
CA THR A 51 -3.47 -2.96 -2.87
C THR A 51 -4.99 -3.19 -2.91
N PRO A 52 -5.81 -2.15 -3.11
CA PRO A 52 -7.25 -2.31 -3.31
C PRO A 52 -7.56 -3.20 -4.52
N ASN A 53 -8.65 -3.97 -4.45
CA ASN A 53 -9.15 -4.73 -5.58
C ASN A 53 -9.68 -3.75 -6.65
N ILE A 54 -9.24 -3.94 -7.89
CA ILE A 54 -9.67 -3.17 -9.05
C ILE A 54 -10.65 -4.04 -9.83
N THR A 55 -11.80 -3.45 -10.12
CA THR A 55 -12.95 -4.10 -10.76
C THR A 55 -13.38 -3.27 -11.97
N GLU A 56 -14.14 -3.89 -12.87
CA GLU A 56 -14.72 -3.17 -14.01
C GLU A 56 -15.76 -2.12 -13.55
N ASP A 57 -16.45 -2.38 -12.44
CA ASP A 57 -17.29 -1.38 -11.78
C ASP A 57 -16.42 -0.36 -11.03
N TRP A 58 -16.35 0.85 -11.58
CA TRP A 58 -15.59 1.95 -10.99
C TRP A 58 -16.09 2.34 -9.59
N SER A 59 -17.39 2.24 -9.33
CA SER A 59 -17.96 2.55 -8.01
C SER A 59 -17.48 1.57 -6.94
N GLU A 60 -17.34 0.30 -7.30
CA GLU A 60 -16.76 -0.73 -6.46
C GLU A 60 -15.25 -0.49 -6.23
N THR A 61 -14.51 -0.11 -7.26
CA THR A 61 -13.09 0.25 -7.12
C THR A 61 -12.90 1.42 -6.14
N ILE A 62 -13.75 2.46 -6.21
CA ILE A 62 -13.72 3.58 -5.24
C ILE A 62 -14.02 3.08 -3.83
N ARG A 63 -15.04 2.23 -3.66
CA ARG A 63 -15.41 1.64 -2.37
C ARG A 63 -14.26 0.82 -1.78
N ASN A 64 -13.63 -0.04 -2.57
CA ASN A 64 -12.49 -0.87 -2.15
C ASN A 64 -11.31 0.00 -1.71
N ARG A 65 -11.00 1.06 -2.45
CA ARG A 65 -9.98 2.04 -2.07
C ARG A 65 -10.29 2.71 -0.75
N LYS A 66 -11.53 3.18 -0.57
CA LYS A 66 -11.95 3.82 0.67
C LYS A 66 -11.84 2.85 1.85
N ALA A 67 -12.28 1.60 1.68
CA ALA A 67 -12.20 0.58 2.72
C ALA A 67 -10.74 0.31 3.15
N VAL A 68 -9.82 0.15 2.20
CA VAL A 68 -8.39 0.02 2.51
C VAL A 68 -7.89 1.26 3.24
N LEU A 69 -8.19 2.47 2.78
CA LEU A 69 -7.73 3.71 3.44
C LEU A 69 -8.28 3.88 4.88
N GLU A 70 -9.53 3.51 5.15
CA GLU A 70 -10.08 3.58 6.51
C GLU A 70 -9.40 2.57 7.44
N GLU A 71 -9.04 1.38 6.94
CA GLU A 71 -8.24 0.41 7.70
C GLU A 71 -6.85 0.99 8.06
N LEU A 72 -6.22 1.71 7.13
CA LEU A 72 -4.93 2.35 7.38
C LEU A 72 -4.99 3.48 8.37
N ARG A 73 -6.07 4.27 8.36
CA ARG A 73 -6.21 5.36 9.32
C ARG A 73 -6.05 4.84 10.74
N LEU A 74 -6.64 3.71 11.06
CA LEU A 74 -6.51 3.10 12.39
C LEU A 74 -5.06 2.74 12.71
N ILE A 75 -4.38 2.05 11.79
CA ILE A 75 -3.00 1.58 12.02
C ILE A 75 -2.00 2.75 12.08
N ALA A 76 -2.19 3.79 11.27
CA ALA A 76 -1.32 4.95 11.22
C ALA A 76 -1.32 5.80 12.52
N TYR A 77 -2.37 5.69 13.35
CA TYR A 77 -2.44 6.37 14.65
C TYR A 77 -1.93 5.53 15.82
N ILE A 78 -1.61 4.26 15.60
CA ILE A 78 -1.05 3.40 16.64
C ILE A 78 0.47 3.67 16.69
N PRO A 79 1.03 4.09 17.84
CA PRO A 79 2.47 4.18 18.02
C PRO A 79 3.15 2.83 17.76
N GLU A 80 4.41 2.86 17.33
CA GLU A 80 5.18 1.65 17.07
C GLU A 80 5.20 0.75 18.32
N HIS A 81 4.77 -0.50 18.13
CA HIS A 81 4.62 -1.48 19.20
C HIS A 81 4.97 -2.87 18.66
N GLU A 82 5.73 -3.64 19.44
CA GLU A 82 6.30 -4.94 19.03
C GLU A 82 5.24 -5.94 18.50
N TYR A 83 4.04 -5.95 19.09
CA TYR A 83 2.97 -6.87 18.71
C TYR A 83 1.90 -6.27 17.78
N VAL A 84 2.18 -5.12 17.17
CA VAL A 84 1.27 -4.48 16.19
C VAL A 84 2.01 -4.32 14.87
N VAL A 85 1.35 -4.70 13.78
CA VAL A 85 1.93 -4.52 12.44
C VAL A 85 2.27 -3.05 12.21
N ARG A 86 3.51 -2.81 11.81
CA ARG A 86 4.01 -1.45 11.58
C ARG A 86 3.58 -0.95 10.20
N PHE A 87 2.97 0.22 10.19
CA PHE A 87 2.72 0.97 8.96
C PHE A 87 3.98 1.73 8.55
N ILE A 88 4.49 1.46 7.34
CA ILE A 88 5.71 2.08 6.81
C ILE A 88 5.35 3.33 5.99
N GLY A 89 4.31 3.24 5.18
CA GLY A 89 3.85 4.37 4.38
C GLY A 89 2.88 3.99 3.27
N GLY A 90 2.50 4.98 2.47
CA GLY A 90 1.63 4.82 1.31
C GLY A 90 2.32 5.29 0.03
N VAL A 91 2.07 4.59 -1.07
CA VAL A 91 2.47 5.01 -2.42
C VAL A 91 1.21 5.37 -3.20
N ILE A 92 1.25 6.52 -3.88
CA ILE A 92 0.23 6.91 -4.85
C ILE A 92 0.87 6.80 -6.23
N LEU A 93 0.50 5.76 -6.97
CA LEU A 93 0.93 5.58 -8.35
C LEU A 93 0.13 6.55 -9.22
N GLN A 94 0.81 7.55 -9.78
CA GLN A 94 0.19 8.47 -10.74
C GLN A 94 0.01 7.79 -12.10
N ASN A 95 -1.00 8.24 -12.85
CA ASN A 95 -1.31 7.72 -14.18
C ASN A 95 -0.09 7.87 -15.10
N THR A 96 0.45 6.76 -15.59
CA THR A 96 1.12 6.79 -16.88
C THR A 96 0.05 6.76 -17.98
N PRO A 97 0.25 7.43 -19.13
CA PRO A 97 -0.73 7.43 -20.24
C PRO A 97 -1.14 6.03 -20.72
N GLU A 98 -0.36 5.00 -20.39
CA GLU A 98 -0.52 3.62 -20.80
C GLU A 98 -1.29 2.76 -19.78
N SER A 99 -1.53 3.28 -18.58
CA SER A 99 -2.28 2.57 -17.53
C SER A 99 -3.57 3.32 -17.20
N ASN A 100 -4.72 2.66 -17.36
CA ASN A 100 -6.05 3.13 -16.89
C ASN A 100 -6.16 3.12 -15.35
N ASP A 101 -5.03 3.32 -14.67
CA ASP A 101 -4.84 3.12 -13.26
C ASP A 101 -5.00 4.45 -12.54
N ASN A 102 -6.18 5.06 -12.68
CA ASN A 102 -6.58 6.29 -12.00
C ASN A 102 -6.10 6.28 -10.54
N GLY A 103 -4.91 6.81 -10.22
CA GLY A 103 -4.33 6.81 -8.87
C GLY A 103 -4.40 5.47 -8.11
N ARG A 104 -3.61 4.45 -8.48
CA ARG A 104 -3.50 3.23 -7.65
C ARG A 104 -2.82 3.55 -6.33
N ILE A 105 -3.47 3.24 -5.22
CA ILE A 105 -2.89 3.38 -3.88
C ILE A 105 -2.31 2.04 -3.47
N GLN A 106 -1.07 2.05 -3.01
CA GLN A 106 -0.43 0.91 -2.38
C GLN A 106 -0.08 1.27 -0.95
N VAL A 107 -0.29 0.32 -0.05
CA VAL A 107 0.04 0.45 1.35
C VAL A 107 1.25 -0.40 1.61
N VAL A 108 2.27 0.17 2.24
CA VAL A 108 3.48 -0.52 2.61
C VAL A 108 3.45 -0.78 4.12
N LEU A 109 3.50 -2.06 4.47
CA LEU A 109 3.50 -2.57 5.83
C LEU A 109 4.77 -3.39 6.06
N GLU A 110 5.15 -3.53 7.32
CA GLU A 110 6.17 -4.50 7.70
C GLU A 110 5.75 -5.93 7.31
N LEU A 111 6.70 -6.70 6.80
CA LEU A 111 6.50 -8.12 6.52
C LEU A 111 6.78 -8.92 7.79
N CYS A 112 5.75 -9.61 8.30
CA CYS A 112 5.91 -10.56 9.41
C CYS A 112 6.24 -11.95 8.84
N GLU A 113 7.48 -12.40 9.02
CA GLU A 113 7.88 -13.78 8.70
C GLU A 113 7.61 -14.69 9.91
N THR A 114 7.06 -15.88 9.65
CA THR A 114 6.76 -16.92 10.65
C THR A 114 7.91 -17.89 10.82
#